data_AF-A0A2V7VLQ6-F1
#
_entry.id   AF-A0A2V7VLQ6-F1
#
_cell.length_a   1.000
_cell.length_b   1.000
_cell.length_c   1.000
_cell.angle_alpha   90.00
_cell.angle_beta   90.00
_cell.angle_gamma   90.00
#
_symmetry.space_group_name_H-M   'P 1'
#
loop_
_entity.id
_entity.type
_entity.pdbx_description
1 polymer ?
#
loop_
_entity_poly.entity_id
_entity_poly.type
_entity_poly.pdbx_seq_one_letter_code
_entity_poly.pdbx_strand_id
1 'polypeptide(L)'
;MSKDSPAADPAFNPLLAPWTGPYGGVPPFDRVKVDQFKPALESAMAEQLAEVDKIANDPAPPSFENTLAALERSGHTLDRVGTVFGIYSSTMSTPDFQKVEEEMAPRLAAFSDQITQNEKLFQRIAAVYAARQTAGL
;
A
#
# COMPACT_ATOMS: atom_id res chain seq x y z
N MET A 1 -27.04 -12.15 -22.12
CA MET A 1 -26.54 -10.86 -22.64
C MET A 1 -27.07 -9.76 -21.72
N SER A 2 -26.26 -9.30 -20.78
CA SER A 2 -26.46 -8.01 -20.10
C SER A 2 -25.06 -7.46 -19.85
N LYS A 3 -24.57 -6.70 -20.84
CA LYS A 3 -23.40 -5.84 -20.71
C LYS A 3 -23.94 -4.48 -20.30
N ASP A 4 -23.91 -4.18 -19.03
CA ASP A 4 -23.89 -2.80 -18.54
C ASP A 4 -22.76 -2.71 -17.53
N SER A 5 -21.54 -2.55 -18.05
CA SER A 5 -20.45 -2.02 -17.25
C SER A 5 -20.74 -0.53 -17.04
N PRO A 6 -20.82 -0.03 -15.79
CA PRO A 6 -20.97 1.40 -15.57
C PRO A 6 -19.78 2.12 -16.19
N ALA A 7 -20.06 3.18 -16.94
CA ALA A 7 -19.04 4.06 -17.49
C ALA A 7 -18.13 4.55 -16.37
N ALA A 8 -16.81 4.48 -16.58
CA ALA A 8 -15.82 4.91 -15.61
C ALA A 8 -16.00 6.41 -15.32
N ASP A 9 -16.24 6.73 -14.06
CA ASP A 9 -16.18 8.10 -13.55
C ASP A 9 -14.75 8.63 -13.73
N PRO A 10 -14.51 9.74 -14.46
CA PRO A 10 -13.17 10.30 -14.64
C PRO A 10 -12.49 10.71 -13.33
N ALA A 11 -13.23 10.83 -12.21
CA ALA A 11 -12.67 11.06 -10.89
C ALA A 11 -12.18 9.77 -10.18
N PHE A 12 -12.47 8.59 -10.71
CA PHE A 12 -12.18 7.30 -10.07
C PHE A 12 -10.89 6.67 -10.59
N ASN A 13 -9.91 6.45 -9.71
CA ASN A 13 -8.70 5.70 -10.04
C ASN A 13 -8.90 4.19 -9.76
N PRO A 14 -8.94 3.32 -10.79
CA PRO A 14 -9.21 1.89 -10.62
C PRO A 14 -8.14 1.16 -9.81
N LEU A 15 -6.93 1.71 -9.72
CA LEU A 15 -5.84 1.13 -8.91
C LEU A 15 -6.11 1.25 -7.40
N LEU A 16 -6.91 2.22 -6.97
CA LEU A 16 -7.22 2.44 -5.54
C LEU A 16 -8.35 1.54 -5.02
N ALA A 17 -9.19 1.03 -5.92
CA ALA A 17 -10.34 0.22 -5.56
C ALA A 17 -9.92 -1.17 -5.03
N PRO A 18 -10.69 -1.76 -4.09
CA PRO A 18 -10.59 -3.17 -3.79
C PRO A 18 -10.82 -4.02 -5.04
N TRP A 19 -10.08 -5.12 -5.17
CA TRP A 19 -10.33 -6.07 -6.25
C TRP A 19 -11.64 -6.82 -6.03
N THR A 20 -12.27 -7.20 -7.13
CA THR A 20 -13.53 -7.94 -7.13
C THR A 20 -13.40 -9.21 -7.94
N GLY A 21 -14.13 -10.27 -7.55
CA GLY A 21 -14.14 -11.55 -8.25
C GLY A 21 -13.72 -12.74 -7.36
N PRO A 22 -13.55 -13.93 -7.94
CA PRO A 22 -13.15 -15.14 -7.22
C PRO A 22 -11.80 -14.99 -6.50
N TYR A 23 -11.57 -15.81 -5.47
CA TYR A 23 -10.29 -15.91 -4.74
C TYR A 23 -9.79 -14.61 -4.08
N GLY A 24 -10.69 -13.68 -3.74
CA GLY A 24 -10.32 -12.37 -3.18
C GLY A 24 -10.17 -11.26 -4.23
N GLY A 25 -10.44 -11.57 -5.50
CA GLY A 25 -10.51 -10.60 -6.59
C GLY A 25 -9.31 -10.65 -7.53
N VAL A 26 -9.47 -10.04 -8.70
CA VAL A 26 -8.41 -9.92 -9.72
C VAL A 26 -8.09 -8.45 -10.01
N PRO A 27 -6.85 -8.11 -10.38
CA PRO A 27 -6.51 -6.74 -10.75
C PRO A 27 -7.33 -6.27 -11.97
N PRO A 28 -7.80 -5.01 -11.99
CA PRO A 28 -8.67 -4.49 -13.05
C PRO A 28 -7.86 -4.07 -14.30
N PHE A 29 -7.07 -5.00 -14.87
CA PHE A 29 -6.18 -4.72 -16.00
C PHE A 29 -6.88 -4.12 -17.22
N ASP A 30 -8.17 -4.39 -17.39
CA ASP A 30 -9.02 -3.83 -18.46
C ASP A 30 -9.26 -2.31 -18.33
N ARG A 31 -8.95 -1.72 -17.16
CA ARG A 31 -9.25 -0.32 -16.84
C ARG A 31 -8.03 0.52 -16.49
N VAL A 32 -6.90 -0.12 -16.19
CA VAL A 32 -5.66 0.55 -15.78
C VAL A 32 -5.02 1.29 -16.95
N LYS A 33 -4.59 2.53 -16.70
CA LYS A 33 -3.83 3.36 -17.63
C LYS A 33 -2.55 3.86 -16.98
N VAL A 34 -1.52 4.12 -17.80
CA VAL A 34 -0.19 4.54 -17.32
C VAL A 34 -0.25 5.83 -16.48
N ASP A 35 -1.10 6.79 -16.88
CA ASP A 35 -1.29 8.08 -16.19
C ASP A 35 -1.94 7.96 -14.79
N GLN A 36 -2.51 6.80 -14.46
CA GLN A 36 -3.14 6.54 -13.17
C GLN A 36 -2.16 6.07 -12.08
N PHE A 37 -0.98 5.57 -12.45
CA PHE A 37 -0.05 4.97 -11.49
C PHE A 37 0.52 5.97 -10.49
N LYS A 38 1.03 7.11 -10.98
CA LYS A 38 1.58 8.14 -10.10
C LYS A 38 0.58 8.64 -9.04
N PRO A 39 -0.63 9.12 -9.41
CA PRO A 39 -1.61 9.55 -8.41
C PRO A 39 -2.09 8.39 -7.51
N ALA A 40 -2.16 7.15 -8.01
CA ALA A 40 -2.50 5.99 -7.18
C ALA A 40 -1.44 5.69 -6.12
N LEU A 41 -0.16 5.64 -6.52
CA LEU A 41 0.95 5.39 -5.62
C LEU A 41 1.07 6.49 -4.56
N GLU A 42 0.95 7.76 -4.96
CA GLU A 42 1.00 8.90 -4.02
C GLU A 42 -0.14 8.84 -3.00
N SER A 43 -1.37 8.56 -3.45
CA SER A 43 -2.52 8.41 -2.55
C SER A 43 -2.35 7.22 -1.60
N ALA A 44 -1.87 6.09 -2.09
CA ALA A 44 -1.71 4.87 -1.31
C ALA A 44 -0.55 4.97 -0.29
N MET A 45 0.56 5.64 -0.65
CA MET A 45 1.63 5.97 0.29
C MET A 45 1.13 6.89 1.40
N ALA A 46 0.35 7.93 1.07
CA ALA A 46 -0.22 8.84 2.06
C ALA A 46 -1.19 8.13 3.02
N GLU A 47 -2.02 7.22 2.50
CA GLU A 47 -2.90 6.36 3.29
C GLU A 47 -2.10 5.52 4.29
N GLN A 48 -1.07 4.81 3.82
CA GLN A 48 -0.26 3.95 4.68
C GLN A 48 0.54 4.75 5.73
N LEU A 49 1.08 5.92 5.37
CA LEU A 49 1.73 6.80 6.35
C LEU A 49 0.77 7.21 7.48
N ALA A 50 -0.48 7.54 7.14
CA ALA A 50 -1.49 7.87 8.14
C ALA A 50 -1.87 6.69 9.04
N GLU A 51 -1.88 5.46 8.51
CA GLU A 51 -2.08 4.24 9.29
C GLU A 51 -0.90 3.98 10.24
N VAL A 52 0.33 4.06 9.72
CA VAL A 52 1.56 3.90 10.50
C VAL A 52 1.67 4.96 11.60
N ASP A 53 1.30 6.21 11.31
CA ASP A 53 1.29 7.28 12.31
C ASP A 53 0.30 7.02 13.45
N LYS A 54 -0.87 6.44 13.16
CA LYS A 54 -1.82 6.02 14.20
C LYS A 54 -1.22 4.94 15.09
N ILE A 55 -0.51 3.97 14.51
CA ILE A 55 0.16 2.90 15.26
C ILE A 55 1.28 3.49 16.13
N ALA A 56 2.14 4.32 15.54
CA ALA A 56 3.28 4.92 16.22
C ALA A 56 2.88 5.83 17.39
N ASN A 57 1.70 6.46 17.32
CA ASN A 57 1.20 7.39 18.34
C ASN A 57 0.04 6.83 19.19
N ASP A 58 -0.27 5.53 19.11
CA ASP A 58 -1.31 4.91 19.95
C ASP A 58 -0.91 5.01 21.44
N PRO A 59 -1.73 5.68 22.29
CA PRO A 59 -1.40 5.88 23.70
C PRO A 59 -1.48 4.59 24.55
N ALA A 60 -2.10 3.53 24.03
CA ALA A 60 -2.13 2.25 24.73
C ALA A 60 -0.73 1.60 24.78
N PRO A 61 -0.42 0.83 25.85
CA PRO A 61 0.81 0.04 25.90
C PRO A 61 0.98 -0.83 24.64
N PRO A 62 2.21 -0.94 24.08
CA PRO A 62 2.45 -1.75 22.90
C PRO A 62 2.12 -3.23 23.15
N SER A 63 1.42 -3.83 22.18
CA SER A 63 1.02 -5.24 22.14
C SER A 63 1.20 -5.77 20.72
N PHE A 64 1.14 -7.10 20.55
CA PHE A 64 1.15 -7.70 19.20
C PHE A 64 0.04 -7.12 18.31
N GLU A 65 -1.18 -7.02 18.83
CA GLU A 65 -2.35 -6.60 18.04
C GLU A 65 -2.29 -5.13 17.59
N ASN A 66 -1.95 -4.21 18.50
CA ASN A 66 -1.91 -2.77 18.20
C ASN A 66 -0.56 -2.29 17.62
N THR A 67 0.37 -3.20 17.35
CA THR A 67 1.68 -2.86 16.77
C THR A 67 1.99 -3.75 15.58
N LEU A 68 2.30 -5.04 15.77
CA LEU A 68 2.73 -5.91 14.67
C LEU A 68 1.56 -6.30 13.76
N ALA A 69 0.45 -6.76 14.31
CA ALA A 69 -0.72 -7.12 13.51
C ALA A 69 -1.36 -5.87 12.89
N ALA A 70 -1.31 -4.72 13.55
CA ALA A 70 -1.75 -3.46 12.97
C ALA A 70 -0.85 -3.02 11.80
N LEU A 71 0.47 -3.18 11.91
CA LEU A 71 1.39 -2.89 10.81
C LEU A 71 1.17 -3.81 9.61
N GLU A 72 0.96 -5.11 9.85
CA GLU A 72 0.67 -6.10 8.80
C GLU A 72 -0.62 -5.79 8.04
N ARG A 73 -1.60 -5.16 8.70
CA ARG A 73 -2.85 -4.72 8.07
C ARG A 73 -2.74 -3.36 7.38
N SER A 74 -1.65 -2.62 7.60
CA SER A 74 -1.46 -1.30 6.98
C SER A 74 -1.00 -1.46 5.53
N GLY A 75 -1.28 -0.47 4.68
CA GLY A 75 -0.77 -0.45 3.32
C GLY A 75 -1.48 -1.36 2.33
N HIS A 76 -2.63 -1.96 2.67
CA HIS A 76 -3.35 -2.84 1.75
C HIS A 76 -3.67 -2.19 0.39
N THR A 77 -3.94 -0.88 0.35
CA THR A 77 -4.11 -0.15 -0.91
C THR A 77 -2.79 -0.07 -1.68
N LEU A 78 -1.67 0.24 -1.02
CA LEU A 78 -0.36 0.30 -1.66
C LEU A 78 0.08 -1.07 -2.17
N ASP A 79 -0.21 -2.16 -1.47
CA ASP A 79 0.08 -3.52 -1.93
C ASP A 79 -0.63 -3.85 -3.24
N ARG A 80 -1.91 -3.47 -3.38
CA ARG A 80 -2.67 -3.67 -4.63
C ARG A 80 -2.07 -2.85 -5.77
N VAL A 81 -1.82 -1.56 -5.55
CA VAL A 81 -1.23 -0.66 -6.56
C VAL A 81 0.16 -1.16 -6.95
N GLY A 82 1.00 -1.49 -5.97
CA GLY A 82 2.37 -1.97 -6.12
C GLY A 82 2.45 -3.29 -6.88
N THR A 83 1.51 -4.21 -6.64
CA THR A 83 1.40 -5.46 -7.41
C THR A 83 1.20 -5.18 -8.90
N VAL A 84 0.26 -4.30 -9.24
CA VAL A 84 0.01 -3.94 -10.65
C VAL A 84 1.20 -3.18 -11.23
N PHE A 85 1.82 -2.28 -10.47
CA PHE A 85 3.00 -1.54 -10.87
C PHE A 85 4.18 -2.46 -11.21
N GLY A 86 4.47 -3.45 -10.37
CA GLY A 86 5.52 -4.44 -10.62
C GLY A 86 5.26 -5.32 -11.85
N ILE A 87 3.99 -5.69 -12.09
CA ILE A 87 3.60 -6.43 -13.30
C ILE A 87 3.81 -5.57 -14.55
N TYR A 88 3.39 -4.30 -14.53
CA TYR A 88 3.62 -3.38 -15.65
C TYR A 88 5.11 -3.16 -15.91
N SER A 89 5.90 -2.95 -14.84
CA SER A 89 7.36 -2.83 -14.90
C SER A 89 8.01 -4.06 -15.57
N SER A 90 7.48 -5.26 -15.31
CA SER A 90 8.07 -6.50 -15.82
C SER A 90 7.59 -6.91 -17.21
N THR A 91 6.33 -6.60 -17.57
CA THR A 91 5.65 -7.18 -18.74
C THR A 91 5.18 -6.14 -19.75
N MET A 92 5.02 -4.89 -19.33
CA MET A 92 4.50 -3.77 -20.13
C MET A 92 5.35 -2.49 -19.95
N SER A 93 6.68 -2.66 -19.82
CA SER A 93 7.67 -1.59 -19.64
C SER A 93 7.88 -0.76 -20.91
N THR A 94 6.83 -0.05 -21.32
CA THR A 94 6.90 0.92 -22.42
C THR A 94 7.70 2.15 -22.00
N PRO A 95 8.23 2.95 -22.93
CA PRO A 95 8.96 4.18 -22.59
C PRO A 95 8.16 5.16 -21.73
N ASP A 96 6.83 5.20 -21.86
CA ASP A 96 5.98 6.05 -21.03
C ASP A 96 5.81 5.50 -19.62
N PHE A 97 5.77 4.17 -19.44
CA PHE A 97 5.77 3.57 -18.12
C PHE A 97 7.13 3.72 -17.42
N GLN A 98 8.24 3.56 -18.15
CA GLN A 98 9.59 3.75 -17.62
C GLN A 98 9.80 5.15 -17.02
N LYS A 99 9.24 6.20 -17.64
CA LYS A 99 9.26 7.56 -17.05
C LYS A 99 8.54 7.61 -15.70
N VAL A 100 7.40 6.90 -15.56
CA VAL A 100 6.70 6.80 -14.28
C VAL A 100 7.60 6.09 -13.26
N GLU A 101 8.28 5.01 -13.66
CA GLU A 101 9.22 4.30 -12.78
C GLU A 101 10.37 5.19 -12.31
N GLU A 102 11.01 5.93 -13.22
CA GLU A 102 12.09 6.87 -12.92
C GLU A 102 11.64 7.95 -11.92
N GLU A 103 10.42 8.48 -12.08
CA GLU A 103 9.87 9.49 -11.16
C GLU A 103 9.47 8.92 -9.80
N MET A 104 8.93 7.70 -9.78
CA MET A 104 8.35 7.11 -8.57
C MET A 104 9.36 6.34 -7.72
N ALA A 105 10.39 5.74 -8.32
CA ALA A 105 11.41 4.99 -7.60
C ALA A 105 12.03 5.75 -6.41
N PRO A 106 12.55 6.99 -6.56
CA PRO A 106 13.09 7.74 -5.43
C PRO A 106 12.02 8.12 -4.39
N ARG A 107 10.77 8.33 -4.80
CA ARG A 107 9.66 8.65 -3.88
C ARG A 107 9.28 7.44 -3.03
N LEU A 108 9.20 6.27 -3.65
CA LEU A 108 8.94 5.00 -2.97
C LEU A 108 10.06 4.65 -1.99
N ALA A 109 11.31 4.91 -2.36
CA ALA A 109 12.45 4.76 -1.45
C ALA A 109 12.32 5.69 -0.23
N ALA A 110 12.07 6.98 -0.46
CA ALA A 110 11.88 7.95 0.63
C ALA A 110 10.66 7.64 1.52
N PHE A 111 9.59 7.08 0.95
CA PHE A 111 8.43 6.58 1.70
C PHE A 111 8.81 5.39 2.59
N SER A 112 9.54 4.41 2.05
CA SER A 112 10.02 3.24 2.81
C SER A 112 10.93 3.67 3.97
N ASP A 113 11.79 4.66 3.75
CA ASP A 113 12.65 5.24 4.78
C ASP A 113 11.83 5.89 5.91
N GLN A 114 10.75 6.63 5.58
CA GLN A 114 9.89 7.24 6.59
C GLN A 114 9.26 6.21 7.54
N ILE A 115 8.91 5.02 7.05
CA ILE A 115 8.38 3.93 7.89
C ILE A 115 9.51 3.25 8.67
N THR A 116 10.57 2.84 7.98
CA THR A 116 11.67 2.05 8.55
C THR A 116 12.44 2.85 9.61
N GLN A 117 12.61 4.15 9.42
CA GLN A 117 13.33 5.05 10.31
C GLN A 117 12.41 5.75 11.33
N ASN A 118 11.14 5.36 11.43
CA ASN A 118 10.21 5.92 12.41
C ASN A 118 10.58 5.45 13.83
N GLU A 119 11.23 6.34 14.60
CA GLU A 119 11.72 6.02 15.95
C GLU A 119 10.60 5.57 16.90
N LYS A 120 9.44 6.25 16.87
CA LYS A 120 8.31 5.92 17.74
C LYS A 120 7.76 4.54 17.42
N LEU A 121 7.61 4.23 16.14
CA LEU A 121 7.18 2.91 15.69
C LEU A 121 8.16 1.83 16.13
N PHE A 122 9.46 2.08 15.94
CA PHE A 122 10.51 1.16 16.36
C PHE A 122 10.46 0.89 17.88
N GLN A 123 10.30 1.92 18.70
CA GLN A 123 10.17 1.76 20.15
C GLN A 123 8.99 0.85 20.54
N ARG A 124 7.85 0.97 19.85
CA ARG A 124 6.70 0.07 20.06
C ARG A 124 7.03 -1.37 19.67
N ILE A 125 7.63 -1.59 18.51
CA ILE A 125 8.05 -2.92 18.04
C ILE A 125 9.04 -3.54 19.03
N ALA A 126 10.03 -2.78 19.49
CA ALA A 126 11.04 -3.22 20.45
C ALA A 126 10.41 -3.64 21.78
N ALA A 127 9.40 -2.91 22.27
CA ALA A 127 8.67 -3.27 23.47
C ALA A 127 7.92 -4.60 23.33
N VAL A 128 7.21 -4.81 22.21
CA VAL A 128 6.53 -6.08 21.92
C VAL A 128 7.53 -7.23 21.82
N TYR A 129 8.64 -7.02 21.12
CA TYR A 129 9.69 -8.02 20.98
C TYR A 129 10.33 -8.39 22.33
N ALA A 130 10.58 -7.41 23.20
CA ALA A 130 11.11 -7.65 24.54
C ALA A 130 10.14 -8.47 25.41
N ALA A 131 8.84 -8.24 25.26
CA ALA A 131 7.78 -8.94 26.00
C ALA A 131 7.37 -10.30 25.39
N ARG A 132 7.93 -10.72 24.25
CA ARG A 132 7.43 -11.88 23.48
C ARG A 132 7.24 -13.16 24.29
N GLN A 133 8.20 -13.48 25.17
CA GLN A 133 8.16 -14.70 26.00
C GLN A 133 7.04 -14.68 27.04
N THR A 134 6.67 -13.51 27.55
CA THR A 134 5.60 -13.34 28.55
C THR A 134 4.24 -13.03 27.91
N ALA A 135 4.23 -12.62 26.64
CA ALA A 135 3.05 -12.33 25.85
C ALA A 135 2.47 -13.53 25.08
N GLY A 136 3.14 -14.70 25.14
CA GLY A 136 2.68 -15.92 24.45
C GLY A 136 2.92 -15.92 22.94
N LEU A 137 3.97 -15.21 22.48
CA LEU A 137 4.40 -15.09 21.08
C LEU A 137 5.62 -15.97 20.78
#